data_AF-A0A382PLL4-F1
#
_entry.id   AF-A0A382PLL4-F1
#
_cell.length_a   1.000
_cell.length_b   1.000
_cell.length_c   1.000
_cell.angle_alpha   90.00
_cell.angle_beta   90.00
_cell.angle_gamma   90.00
#
_symmetry.space_group_name_H-M   'P 1'
#
loop_
_entity.id
_entity.type
_entity.pdbx_description
1 polymer ?
#
loop_
_entity_poly.entity_id
_entity_poly.type
_entity_poly.pdbx_seq_one_letter_code
_entity_poly.pdbx_strand_id
1 'polypeptide(L)'
;MSLPHRIATLLYCFHEDGRVLLMERRQEPNLGLFSPPGGKLRADEGESPYACACREAREEMGLDLTPADCHLAGMVSEHGYEGQAHWLMFLFEIEKPLVELPP
;
A
#
# COMPACT_ATOMS: atom_id res chain seq x y z
N MET A 1 -24.73 6.59 -12.50
CA MET A 1 -23.57 7.52 -12.47
C MET A 1 -22.30 6.69 -12.51
N SER A 2 -21.28 7.11 -13.26
CA SER A 2 -19.98 6.42 -13.31
C SER A 2 -19.20 6.72 -12.04
N LEU A 3 -18.72 5.69 -11.32
CA LEU A 3 -17.88 5.87 -10.15
C LEU A 3 -16.41 6.06 -10.57
N PRO A 4 -15.61 6.85 -9.83
CA PRO A 4 -14.19 7.01 -10.12
C PRO A 4 -13.42 5.70 -9.92
N HIS A 5 -12.38 5.49 -10.73
CA HIS A 5 -11.38 4.45 -10.49
C HIS A 5 -10.29 4.99 -9.57
N ARG A 6 -9.90 4.20 -8.58
CA ARG A 6 -8.80 4.48 -7.67
C ARG A 6 -7.80 3.35 -7.75
N ILE A 7 -6.54 3.70 -7.92
CA ILE A 7 -5.43 2.77 -7.93
C ILE A 7 -4.61 3.01 -6.68
N ALA A 8 -4.25 1.94 -5.98
CA ALA A 8 -3.47 2.02 -4.76
C ALA A 8 -2.46 0.87 -4.66
N THR A 9 -1.49 1.05 -3.79
CA THR A 9 -0.51 0.02 -3.44
C THR A 9 -0.62 -0.30 -1.96
N LEU A 10 -0.54 -1.58 -1.60
CA LEU A 10 -0.42 -2.06 -0.24
C LEU A 10 0.93 -2.76 -0.09
N LEU A 11 1.66 -2.45 0.97
CA LEU A 11 3.00 -2.93 1.23
C LEU A 11 2.97 -3.89 2.42
N TYR A 12 3.29 -5.14 2.15
CA TYR A 12 3.41 -6.19 3.16
C TYR A 12 4.89 -6.34 3.52
N CYS A 13 5.26 -5.72 4.64
CA CYS A 13 6.58 -5.83 5.23
C CYS A 13 6.54 -6.87 6.36
N PHE A 14 7.39 -7.89 6.27
CA PHE A 14 7.49 -8.92 7.29
C PHE A 14 8.70 -8.66 8.18
N HIS A 15 8.52 -8.82 9.48
CA HIS A 15 9.63 -8.90 10.43
C HIS A 15 10.31 -10.28 10.31
N GLU A 16 11.59 -10.38 10.69
CA GLU A 16 12.36 -11.64 10.64
C GLU A 16 11.75 -12.80 11.45
N ASP A 17 10.87 -12.49 12.41
CA ASP A 17 10.13 -13.46 13.23
C ASP A 17 8.75 -13.85 12.65
N GLY A 18 8.43 -13.38 11.44
CA GLY A 18 7.20 -13.70 10.72
C GLY A 18 5.99 -12.81 11.04
N ARG A 19 6.14 -11.79 11.90
CA ARG A 19 5.08 -10.79 12.09
C ARG A 19 4.97 -9.87 10.87
N VAL A 20 3.79 -9.33 10.61
CA VAL A 20 3.55 -8.36 9.54
C VAL A 20 3.31 -6.96 10.13
N LEU A 21 3.86 -5.94 9.48
CA LEU A 21 3.61 -4.55 9.85
C LEU A 21 2.19 -4.12 9.44
N LEU A 22 1.44 -3.56 10.38
CA LEU A 22 0.14 -2.95 10.15
C LEU A 22 0.09 -1.57 10.78
N MET A 23 -0.63 -0.66 10.14
CA MET A 23 -0.90 0.69 10.61
C MET A 23 -2.34 0.78 11.10
N GLU A 24 -2.53 1.31 12.31
CA GLU A 24 -3.84 1.67 12.82
C GLU A 24 -4.30 2.97 12.14
N ARG A 25 -5.44 2.91 11.47
CA ARG A 25 -5.99 4.07 10.76
C ARG A 25 -6.55 5.07 11.75
N ARG A 26 -6.02 6.30 11.74
CA ARG A 26 -6.44 7.42 12.60
C ARG A 26 -7.45 8.36 11.95
N GLN A 27 -7.91 8.07 10.74
CA GLN A 27 -8.83 8.91 9.97
C GLN A 27 -9.87 8.07 9.26
N GLU A 28 -11.03 8.66 8.99
CA GLU A 28 -12.04 8.07 8.10
C GLU A 28 -11.55 8.05 6.63
N PRO A 29 -12.03 7.09 5.81
CA PRO A 29 -12.81 5.92 6.21
C PRO A 29 -11.94 4.90 6.96
N ASN A 30 -12.58 4.03 7.75
CA ASN A 30 -11.95 2.93 8.50
C ASN A 30 -11.14 3.33 9.75
N LEU A 31 -11.54 4.40 10.46
CA LEU A 31 -10.96 4.78 11.75
C LEU A 31 -10.95 3.59 12.73
N GLY A 32 -9.80 3.30 13.33
CA GLY A 32 -9.59 2.19 14.29
C GLY A 32 -9.40 0.81 13.66
N LEU A 33 -9.48 0.70 12.32
CA LEU A 33 -9.11 -0.53 11.62
C LEU A 33 -7.62 -0.53 11.27
N PHE A 34 -7.08 -1.72 10.99
CA PHE A 34 -5.69 -1.90 10.59
C PHE A 34 -5.57 -2.13 9.09
N SER A 35 -4.56 -1.52 8.48
CA SER A 35 -4.18 -1.77 7.09
C SER A 35 -2.66 -1.92 6.97
N PRO A 36 -2.15 -2.65 5.96
CA PRO A 36 -0.75 -2.52 5.58
C PRO A 36 -0.42 -1.06 5.22
N PRO A 37 0.84 -0.64 5.35
CA PRO A 37 1.33 0.61 4.78
C PRO A 37 1.02 0.71 3.29
N GLY A 38 0.92 1.94 2.78
CA GLY A 38 0.69 2.22 1.37
C GLY A 38 -0.34 3.31 1.13
N GLY A 39 -0.55 3.61 -0.14
CA GLY A 39 -1.36 4.76 -0.51
C GLY A 39 -1.83 4.74 -1.94
N LYS A 40 -2.37 5.88 -2.35
CA LYS A 40 -2.99 6.07 -3.66
C LYS A 40 -1.93 6.46 -4.66
N LEU A 41 -2.01 5.85 -5.82
CA LEU A 41 -1.16 6.15 -6.95
C LEU A 41 -1.48 7.55 -7.50
N ARG A 42 -0.46 8.35 -7.80
CA ARG A 42 -0.58 9.67 -8.46
C ARG A 42 -0.81 9.48 -9.95
N ALA A 43 -2.04 9.14 -10.31
CA ALA A 43 -2.41 8.72 -11.66
C ALA A 43 -2.32 9.87 -12.68
N ASP A 44 -2.54 11.10 -12.23
CA ASP A 44 -2.38 12.33 -13.00
C ASP A 44 -0.93 12.63 -13.37
N GLU A 45 0.02 12.15 -12.57
CA GLU A 45 1.47 12.23 -12.85
C GLU A 45 2.00 11.02 -13.63
N GLY A 46 1.17 10.01 -13.90
CA GLY A 46 1.59 8.77 -14.55
C GLY A 46 2.48 7.89 -13.67
N GLU A 47 2.38 8.02 -12.35
CA GLU A 47 3.14 7.21 -11.40
C GLU A 47 2.88 5.72 -11.62
N SER A 48 3.94 4.90 -11.62
CA SER A 48 3.77 3.44 -11.70
C SER A 48 3.47 2.84 -10.32
N PRO A 49 2.82 1.67 -10.21
CA PRO A 49 2.64 0.99 -8.92
C PRO A 49 3.94 0.78 -8.14
N TYR A 50 5.04 0.47 -8.83
CA TYR A 50 6.35 0.33 -8.18
C TYR A 50 6.90 1.66 -7.64
N ALA A 51 6.75 2.75 -8.39
CA ALA A 51 7.15 4.08 -7.94
C ALA A 51 6.31 4.54 -6.74
N CYS A 52 4.99 4.31 -6.79
CA CYS A 52 4.08 4.55 -5.68
C CYS A 52 4.53 3.76 -4.44
N ALA A 53 4.81 2.47 -4.56
CA ALA A 53 5.27 1.65 -3.43
C ALA A 53 6.57 2.19 -2.81
N CYS A 54 7.59 2.54 -3.62
CA CYS A 54 8.84 3.09 -3.10
C CYS A 54 8.62 4.43 -2.38
N ARG A 55 7.75 5.29 -2.92
CA ARG A 55 7.40 6.57 -2.32
C ARG A 55 6.69 6.40 -0.98
N GLU A 56 5.63 5.59 -0.93
CA GLU A 56 4.87 5.34 0.29
C GLU A 56 5.76 4.67 1.35
N ALA A 57 6.65 3.76 0.96
CA ALA A 57 7.62 3.16 1.88
C ALA A 57 8.53 4.20 2.55
N ARG A 58 8.96 5.21 1.79
CA ARG A 58 9.75 6.32 2.31
C ARG A 58 8.92 7.26 3.19
N GLU A 59 7.71 7.61 2.75
CA GLU A 59 6.83 8.56 3.44
C GLU A 59 6.27 8.00 4.76
N GLU A 60 5.88 6.73 4.80
CA GLU A 60 5.21 6.11 5.95
C GLU A 60 6.13 5.27 6.84
N MET A 61 7.23 4.73 6.30
CA MET A 61 8.13 3.83 7.05
C MET A 61 9.58 4.32 7.08
N GLY A 62 9.92 5.40 6.37
CA GLY A 62 11.31 5.85 6.26
C GLY A 62 12.24 4.88 5.51
N LEU A 63 11.69 3.92 4.77
CA LEU A 63 12.47 2.91 4.04
C LEU A 63 12.82 3.42 2.64
N ASP A 64 14.11 3.37 2.29
CA ASP A 64 14.60 3.71 0.95
C ASP A 64 14.65 2.43 0.09
N LEU A 65 13.56 2.17 -0.61
CA LEU A 65 13.38 0.99 -1.45
C LEU A 65 13.61 1.33 -2.93
N THR A 66 14.04 0.32 -3.67
CA THR A 66 14.04 0.32 -5.14
C THR A 66 12.92 -0.58 -5.66
N PRO A 67 12.48 -0.44 -6.93
CA PRO A 67 11.48 -1.34 -7.52
C PRO A 67 11.84 -2.83 -7.44
N ALA A 68 13.13 -3.17 -7.39
CA ALA A 68 13.60 -4.55 -7.26
C ALA A 68 13.37 -5.14 -5.87
N ASP A 69 13.18 -4.31 -4.84
CA ASP A 69 12.87 -4.74 -3.48
C ASP A 69 11.37 -5.05 -3.28
N CYS A 70 10.54 -4.78 -4.30
CA CYS A 70 9.09 -4.90 -4.26
C CYS A 70 8.62 -6.08 -5.13
N HIS A 71 8.28 -7.20 -4.51
CA HIS A 71 7.69 -8.35 -5.20
C HIS A 71 6.18 -8.17 -5.35
N LEU A 72 5.65 -8.20 -6.58
CA LEU A 72 4.19 -8.13 -6.81
C LEU A 72 3.54 -9.46 -6.43
N ALA A 73 3.02 -9.53 -5.21
CA ALA A 73 2.39 -10.73 -4.67
C ALA A 73 0.96 -10.95 -5.19
N GLY A 74 0.27 -9.88 -5.58
CA GLY A 74 -1.08 -10.01 -6.13
C GLY A 74 -1.76 -8.69 -6.47
N MET A 75 -2.98 -8.81 -6.98
CA MET A 75 -3.85 -7.68 -7.30
C MET A 75 -5.26 -7.97 -6.80
N VAL A 76 -5.89 -6.96 -6.20
CA VAL A 76 -7.29 -7.01 -5.78
C VAL A 76 -8.06 -5.94 -6.53
N SER A 77 -9.24 -6.29 -7.05
CA SER A 77 -10.15 -5.33 -7.66
C SER A 77 -11.50 -5.38 -6.99
N GLU A 78 -12.05 -4.21 -6.69
CA GLU A 78 -13.37 -4.06 -6.09
C GLU A 78 -14.25 -3.16 -6.95
N HIS A 79 -15.46 -3.62 -7.22
CA HIS A 79 -16.43 -2.88 -8.02
C HIS A 79 -17.39 -2.12 -7.11
N GLY A 80 -17.31 -0.78 -7.11
CA GLY A 80 -18.27 0.07 -6.42
C GLY A 80 -18.22 -0.07 -4.90
N TYR A 81 -17.01 -0.17 -4.34
CA TYR A 81 -16.79 -0.27 -2.90
C TYR A 81 -17.52 0.87 -2.18
N GLU A 82 -18.39 0.51 -1.23
CA GLU A 82 -19.32 1.40 -0.51
C GLU A 82 -20.13 2.35 -1.41
N GLY A 83 -20.32 2.00 -2.69
CA GLY A 83 -20.98 2.85 -3.68
C GLY A 83 -20.18 4.10 -4.08
N GLN A 84 -18.89 4.19 -3.73
CA GLN A 84 -18.09 5.41 -3.90
C GLN A 84 -17.05 5.32 -5.03
N ALA A 85 -16.41 4.16 -5.23
CA ALA A 85 -15.32 4.02 -6.20
C ALA A 85 -15.12 2.58 -6.66
N HIS A 86 -14.50 2.41 -7.84
CA HIS A 86 -13.87 1.15 -8.25
C HIS A 86 -12.42 1.16 -7.78
N TRP A 87 -11.96 0.11 -7.11
CA TRP A 87 -10.58 0.00 -6.65
C TRP A 87 -9.80 -1.03 -7.46
N LEU A 88 -8.53 -0.70 -7.70
CA LEU A 88 -7.51 -1.63 -8.13
C LEU A 88 -6.31 -1.47 -7.20
N MET A 89 -6.04 -2.49 -6.40
CA MET A 89 -4.97 -2.49 -5.40
C MET A 89 -3.87 -3.46 -5.83
N PHE A 90 -2.64 -2.98 -5.87
CA PHE A 90 -1.44 -3.79 -6.09
C PHE A 90 -0.83 -4.13 -4.73
N LEU A 91 -0.66 -5.43 -4.47
CA LEU A 91 -0.12 -5.92 -3.21
C LEU A 91 1.35 -6.26 -3.42
N PHE A 92 2.23 -5.46 -2.83
CA PHE A 92 3.67 -5.68 -2.85
C PHE A 92 4.12 -6.33 -1.56
N GLU A 93 4.85 -7.43 -1.68
CA GLU A 93 5.68 -7.96 -0.60
C GLU A 93 7.04 -7.27 -0.67
N ILE A 94 7.52 -6.75 0.45
CA ILE A 94 8.85 -6.14 0.53
C ILE A 94 9.86 -7.21 0.92
N GLU A 95 10.80 -7.51 0.02
CA GLU A 95 11.71 -8.65 0.17
C GLU A 95 12.71 -8.49 1.32
N LYS A 96 12.99 -7.25 1.72
CA LYS A 96 13.86 -6.94 2.87
C LYS A 96 13.05 -7.04 4.16
N PRO A 97 13.37 -8.00 5.05
CA PRO A 97 12.66 -8.12 6.31
C PRO A 97 12.95 -6.94 7.23
N LEU A 98 11.95 -6.59 8.04
CA LEU A 98 12.10 -5.62 9.12
C LEU A 98 12.83 -6.27 10.30
N VAL A 99 13.72 -5.51 10.90
CA VAL A 99 14.43 -5.86 12.15
C VAL A 99 13.97 -5.01 13.33
N GLU A 100 13.38 -3.85 13.04
CA GLU A 100 12.86 -2.90 14.01
C GLU A 100 11.53 -2.33 13.50
N LEU A 101 10.71 -1.80 14.41
CA LEU A 101 9.48 -1.13 14.04
C LEU A 101 9.81 0.22 13.40
N PRO A 102 9.30 0.53 12.19
CA PRO A 102 9.41 1.86 11.60
C PRO A 102 8.81 2.95 12.50
N PRO A 103 9.30 4.21 12.39
CA PRO A 103 8.93 5.30 13.29
C PRO A 103 7.45 5.72 13.21
#